data_AF-A0A6V7IHI7-F1
#
_entry.id   AF-A0A6V7IHI7-F1
#
_cell.length_a   1.000
_cell.length_b   1.000
_cell.length_c   1.000
_cell.angle_alpha   90.00
_cell.angle_beta   90.00
_cell.angle_gamma   90.00
#
_symmetry.space_group_name_H-M   'P 1'
#
loop_
_entity.id
_entity.type
_entity.pdbx_description
1 polymer ?
#
loop_
_entity_poly.entity_id
_entity_poly.type
_entity_poly.pdbx_seq_one_letter_code
_entity_poly.pdbx_strand_id
1 'polypeptide(L)' 'CVEVEHYCLDDEWTCSNTLCIPNVKRCDGHMNCYDHSDEFNC' A
#
# COMPACT_ATOMS: atom_id res chain seq x y z
N CYS A 1 6.41 3.55 25.55
CA CYS A 1 6.80 3.82 24.15
C CYS A 1 5.81 3.02 23.33
N VAL A 2 4.87 3.64 22.63
CA VAL A 2 3.96 2.84 21.81
C VAL A 2 4.80 2.31 20.66
N GLU A 3 4.96 0.99 20.64
CA GLU A 3 5.64 0.24 19.60
C GLU A 3 4.77 0.34 18.35
N VAL A 4 5.01 1.39 17.56
CA VAL A 4 4.41 1.54 16.23
C VAL A 4 5.03 0.46 15.37
N GLU A 5 4.29 -0.64 15.19
CA GLU A 5 4.69 -1.69 14.29
C GLU A 5 4.91 -1.11 12.90
N HIS A 6 6.08 -1.41 12.40
CA HIS A 6 6.68 -0.81 11.24
C HIS A 6 6.23 -1.58 9.99
N TYR A 7 5.08 -1.22 9.42
CA TYR A 7 4.78 -1.38 7.98
C TYR A 7 3.52 -0.57 7.62
N CYS A 8 3.72 0.64 7.10
CA CYS A 8 2.65 1.58 6.68
C CYS A 8 1.64 1.99 7.78
N LEU A 9 0.89 3.08 7.56
CA LEU A 9 -0.23 3.49 8.42
C LEU A 9 -1.41 2.50 8.31
N ASP A 10 -2.33 2.53 9.28
CA ASP A 10 -3.58 1.72 9.29
C ASP A 10 -4.43 1.93 8.02
N ASP A 11 -4.41 3.16 7.50
CA ASP A 11 -5.10 3.57 6.27
C ASP A 11 -4.21 3.46 5.01
N GLU A 12 -3.04 2.83 5.13
CA GLU A 12 -2.12 2.57 4.04
C GLU A 12 -1.96 1.06 3.81
N TRP A 13 -1.60 0.71 2.58
CA TRP A 13 -1.37 -0.64 2.12
C TRP A 13 0.05 -0.78 1.61
N THR A 14 0.71 -1.87 2.01
CA THR A 14 2.06 -2.19 1.58
C THR A 14 2.04 -2.95 0.26
N CYS A 15 2.63 -2.35 -0.76
CA CYS A 15 2.99 -2.99 -2.00
C CYS A 15 3.92 -4.20 -1.82
N SER A 16 3.92 -5.11 -2.81
CA SER A 16 4.95 -6.15 -2.93
C SER A 16 6.38 -5.60 -2.99
N ASN A 17 6.56 -4.34 -3.40
CA ASN A 17 7.86 -3.67 -3.42
C ASN A 17 8.19 -2.94 -2.10
N THR A 18 7.43 -3.13 -1.02
CA THR A 18 7.58 -2.43 0.28
C THR A 18 7.21 -0.94 0.22
N LEU A 19 6.58 -0.49 -0.86
CA LEU A 19 6.04 0.87 -0.97
C LEU A 19 4.73 0.97 -0.17
N CYS A 20 4.56 2.02 0.62
CA CYS A 20 3.28 2.34 1.24
C CYS A 20 2.46 3.22 0.29
N ILE A 21 1.25 2.79 0.00
CA ILE A 21 0.25 3.61 -0.70
C ILE A 21 -0.99 3.73 0.16
N PRO A 22 -1.82 4.76 -0.01
CA PRO A 22 -3.10 4.84 0.70
C PRO A 22 -4.00 3.65 0.33
N ASN A 23 -4.78 3.13 1.27
CA ASN A 23 -5.73 2.04 0.99
C ASN A 23 -6.75 2.45 -0.09
N VAL A 24 -7.14 3.74 -0.10
CA VAL A 24 -7.99 4.33 -1.15
C VAL A 24 -7.41 4.27 -2.56
N LYS A 25 -6.09 4.09 -2.66
CA LYS A 25 -5.37 4.00 -3.94
C LYS A 25 -5.21 2.55 -4.42
N ARG A 26 -5.61 1.57 -3.61
CA ARG A 26 -5.66 0.17 -4.04
C ARG A 26 -6.88 -0.01 -4.94
N CYS A 27 -6.67 -0.55 -6.13
CA CYS A 27 -7.70 -0.71 -7.16
C CYS A 27 -8.40 0.59 -7.58
N ASP A 28 -7.66 1.70 -7.62
CA ASP A 28 -8.19 2.98 -8.11
C ASP A 28 -8.10 3.06 -9.65
N GLY A 29 -7.54 2.05 -10.31
CA GLY A 29 -7.25 2.05 -11.74
C GLY A 29 -6.01 2.86 -12.08
N HIS A 30 -5.23 3.26 -11.09
CA HIS A 30 -3.98 3.99 -11.25
C HIS A 30 -2.84 3.18 -10.68
N MET A 31 -1.74 3.09 -11.42
CA MET A 31 -0.53 2.45 -10.95
C MET A 31 0.12 3.33 -9.87
N ASN A 32 -0.13 3.04 -8.59
CA ASN A 32 0.55 3.70 -7.49
C ASN A 32 1.76 2.89 -7.02
N CYS A 33 1.71 1.58 -7.20
CA CYS A 33 2.83 0.70 -6.95
C CYS A 33 3.77 0.63 -8.16
N TYR A 34 5.09 0.59 -7.94
CA TYR A 34 6.06 0.44 -9.04
C TYR A 34 5.90 -0.88 -9.81
N ASP A 35 5.38 -1.90 -9.14
CA ASP A 35 5.08 -3.22 -9.71
C ASP A 35 3.59 -3.36 -10.08
N HIS A 36 2.80 -2.30 -9.96
CA HIS A 36 1.34 -2.27 -10.15
C HIS A 36 0.58 -3.27 -9.27
N SER A 37 1.23 -3.78 -8.21
CA SER A 37 0.67 -4.80 -7.33
C SER A 37 -0.60 -4.32 -6.62
N ASP A 38 -0.78 -3.00 -6.50
CA ASP A 38 -1.99 -2.34 -6.00
C ASP A 38 -3.21 -2.49 -6.93
N GLU A 39 -3.01 -2.85 -8.19
CA GLU A 39 -4.03 -3.00 -9.23
C GLU A 39 -4.19 -4.46 -9.70
N PHE A 40 -3.30 -5.37 -9.28
CA PHE A 40 -3.31 -6.79 -9.69
C PHE A 40 -4.17 -7.71 -8.80
N ASN A 41 -4.49 -7.31 -7.56
CA ASN A 41 -5.23 -8.15 -6.61
C ASN A 41 -6.39 -7.39 -5.94
N CYS A 42 -7.33 -6.95 -6.78
CA CYS A 42 -8.70 -6.64 -6.37
C CYS A 42 -9.57 -7.90 -6.43
#